data_AF-A0A438W0D6-F1
#
_entry.id   AF-A0A438W0D6-F1
#
_cell.length_a   1.000
_cell.length_b   1.000
_cell.length_c   1.000
_cell.angle_alpha   90.00
_cell.angle_beta   90.00
_cell.angle_gamma   90.00
#
_symmetry.space_group_name_H-M   'P 1'
#
loop_
_entity.id
_entity.type
_entity.pdbx_description
1 polymer ?
#
loop_
_entity_poly.entity_id
_entity_poly.type
_entity_poly.pdbx_seq_one_letter_code
_entity_poly.pdbx_strand_id
1 'polypeptide(L)'
;PDGKSQVSVRYENNKPVSIDTIVISTQHSPEVSQKHLKEAVIEEIVYKVLPKEYLHDNIKFFVNPTGKFVIGGPQGDAGLTGRKIIVDTYGGSCPHG
;
A
#
# COMPACT_ATOMS: atom_id res chain seq x y z
N PRO A 1 -8.01 -11.69 -0.57
CA PRO A 1 -7.94 -11.32 -2.00
C PRO A 1 -7.99 -9.81 -2.21
N ASP A 2 -8.83 -9.11 -1.45
CA ASP A 2 -8.92 -7.65 -1.46
C ASP A 2 -7.70 -6.98 -0.79
N GLY A 3 -7.27 -5.85 -1.32
CA GLY A 3 -6.12 -5.11 -0.81
C GLY A 3 -5.94 -3.76 -1.49
N LYS A 4 -5.29 -2.84 -0.78
CA LYS A 4 -4.94 -1.48 -1.22
C LYS A 4 -3.55 -1.15 -0.73
N SER A 5 -2.77 -0.46 -1.57
CA SER A 5 -1.46 0.06 -1.22
C SER A 5 -1.37 1.54 -1.57
N GLN A 6 -0.54 2.26 -0.82
CA GLN A 6 -0.20 3.66 -1.07
C GLN A 6 1.23 3.91 -0.61
N VAL A 7 1.99 4.66 -1.41
CA VAL A 7 3.37 5.04 -1.12
C VAL A 7 3.50 6.54 -1.26
N SER A 8 4.11 7.18 -0.26
CA SER A 8 4.48 8.60 -0.30
C SER A 8 5.99 8.71 -0.45
N VAL A 9 6.42 9.36 -1.53
CA VAL A 9 7.83 9.48 -1.92
C VAL A 9 8.28 10.94 -1.77
N ARG A 10 9.45 11.16 -1.18
CA ARG A 10 10.09 12.47 -1.11
C ARG A 10 10.84 12.75 -2.41
N TYR A 11 10.65 13.95 -2.92
CA TYR A 11 11.34 14.45 -4.11
C TYR A 11 12.18 15.67 -3.76
N GLU A 12 13.38 15.72 -4.31
CA GLU A 12 14.26 16.89 -4.29
C GLU A 12 14.76 17.14 -5.70
N ASN A 13 14.68 18.39 -6.16
CA ASN A 13 15.11 18.78 -7.51
C ASN A 13 14.56 17.87 -8.62
N ASN A 14 13.25 17.53 -8.53
CA ASN A 14 12.54 16.63 -9.43
C ASN A 14 13.07 15.19 -9.50
N LYS A 15 13.85 14.75 -8.49
CA LYS A 15 14.30 13.36 -8.37
C LYS A 15 13.75 12.74 -7.08
N PRO A 16 13.29 11.47 -7.11
CA PRO A 16 12.94 10.78 -5.89
C PRO A 16 14.21 10.55 -5.06
N VAL A 17 14.14 10.82 -3.76
CA VAL A 17 15.30 10.66 -2.84
C VAL A 17 15.07 9.62 -1.77
N SER A 18 13.83 9.46 -1.29
CA SER A 18 13.49 8.43 -0.31
C SER A 18 11.98 8.20 -0.24
N ILE A 19 11.57 7.09 0.38
CA ILE A 19 10.17 6.84 0.74
C ILE A 19 9.92 7.42 2.13
N ASP A 20 8.83 8.16 2.33
CA ASP A 20 8.45 8.68 3.65
C ASP A 20 7.49 7.73 4.38
N THR A 21 6.45 7.31 3.67
CA THR A 21 5.31 6.59 4.25
C THR A 21 4.83 5.49 3.32
N ILE A 22 4.55 4.32 3.89
CA ILE A 22 3.94 3.18 3.20
C ILE A 22 2.68 2.78 3.95
N VAL A 23 1.56 2.71 3.24
CA VAL A 23 0.28 2.23 3.75
C VAL A 23 -0.11 0.98 2.96
N ILE A 24 -0.37 -0.11 3.66
CA ILE A 24 -0.87 -1.36 3.08
C ILE A 24 -2.07 -1.82 3.88
N SER A 25 -3.20 -1.97 3.21
CA SER A 25 -4.40 -2.61 3.76
C SER A 25 -4.64 -3.88 2.97
N THR A 26 -4.58 -5.05 3.61
CA THR A 26 -4.77 -6.34 2.95
C THR A 26 -5.75 -7.21 3.72
N GLN A 27 -6.66 -7.83 2.98
CA GLN A 27 -7.62 -8.77 3.54
C GLN A 27 -6.90 -10.04 3.99
N HIS A 28 -7.21 -10.53 5.19
CA HIS A 28 -6.53 -11.68 5.79
C HIS A 28 -7.50 -12.64 6.47
N SER A 29 -7.02 -13.86 6.76
CA SER A 29 -7.74 -14.83 7.59
C SER A 29 -7.92 -14.30 9.02
N PRO A 30 -9.06 -14.54 9.69
CA PRO A 30 -9.29 -14.12 11.07
C PRO A 30 -8.33 -14.77 12.08
N GLU A 31 -7.65 -15.85 11.68
CA GLU A 31 -6.67 -16.59 12.49
C GLU A 31 -5.31 -15.88 12.57
N VAL A 32 -5.03 -14.97 11.63
CA VAL A 32 -3.75 -14.26 11.57
C VAL A 32 -3.73 -13.10 12.56
N SER A 33 -2.71 -13.07 13.42
CA SER A 33 -2.49 -11.95 14.33
C SER A 33 -2.01 -10.70 13.59
N GLN A 34 -2.40 -9.53 14.07
CA GLN A 34 -2.00 -8.25 13.47
C GLN A 34 -0.48 -8.07 13.46
N LYS A 35 0.21 -8.53 14.50
CA LYS A 35 1.67 -8.46 14.60
C LYS A 35 2.33 -9.28 13.49
N HIS A 36 1.93 -10.54 13.36
CA HIS A 36 2.47 -11.41 12.33
C HIS A 36 2.17 -10.90 10.92
N LEU A 37 0.94 -10.41 10.69
CA LEU A 37 0.56 -9.81 9.42
C LEU A 37 1.46 -8.62 9.06
N LYS A 38 1.69 -7.72 10.03
CA LYS A 38 2.53 -6.54 9.83
C LYS A 38 3.97 -6.92 9.48
N GLU A 39 4.56 -7.86 10.23
CA GLU A 39 5.92 -8.36 9.97
C GLU A 39 6.01 -9.01 8.59
N ALA A 40 5.08 -9.92 8.27
CA ALA A 40 5.05 -10.60 6.98
C ALA A 40 4.90 -9.62 5.81
N VAL A 41 4.01 -8.64 5.90
CA VAL A 41 3.84 -7.63 4.84
C VAL A 41 5.11 -6.81 4.63
N ILE A 42 5.82 -6.45 5.69
CA ILE A 42 7.06 -5.67 5.56
C ILE A 42 8.17 -6.52 4.93
N GLU A 43 8.41 -7.72 5.45
CA GLU A 43 9.51 -8.58 4.99
C GLU A 43 9.26 -9.18 3.60
N GLU A 44 8.04 -9.67 3.36
CA GLU A 44 7.72 -10.45 2.16
C GLU A 44 7.22 -9.61 0.99
N ILE A 45 6.78 -8.36 1.24
CA ILE A 45 6.25 -7.49 0.20
C ILE A 45 7.09 -6.24 0.09
N VAL A 46 7.18 -5.42 1.14
CA VAL A 46 7.87 -4.12 1.07
C VAL A 46 9.32 -4.30 0.68
N TYR A 47 10.10 -5.08 1.44
CA TYR A 47 11.54 -5.20 1.21
C TYR A 47 11.91 -6.00 -0.04
N LYS A 48 10.97 -6.78 -0.59
CA LYS A 48 11.17 -7.50 -1.86
C LYS A 48 10.82 -6.67 -3.09
N VAL A 49 9.90 -5.72 -2.97
CA VAL A 49 9.39 -4.93 -4.10
C VAL A 49 10.08 -3.57 -4.21
N LEU A 50 10.35 -2.90 -3.09
CA LEU A 50 10.86 -1.53 -3.11
C LEU A 50 12.39 -1.50 -3.26
N PRO A 51 12.94 -0.59 -4.09
CA PRO A 51 14.39 -0.46 -4.26
C PRO A 51 15.07 -0.07 -2.94
N LYS A 52 16.17 -0.76 -2.62
CA LYS A 52 16.88 -0.57 -1.36
C LYS A 52 17.44 0.84 -1.21
N GLU A 53 17.77 1.53 -2.31
CA GLU A 53 18.29 2.90 -2.26
C GLU A 53 17.30 3.92 -1.68
N TYR A 54 15.99 3.64 -1.69
CA TYR A 54 14.97 4.54 -1.15
C TYR A 54 14.53 4.15 0.28
N LEU A 55 15.03 3.03 0.81
CA LEU A 55 14.69 2.52 2.13
C LEU A 55 15.63 3.07 3.20
N HIS A 56 15.07 3.43 4.36
CA HIS A 56 15.81 3.90 5.53
C HIS A 56 15.01 3.63 6.83
N ASP A 57 15.68 3.77 7.97
CA ASP A 57 15.13 3.36 9.29
C ASP A 57 13.91 4.17 9.76
N ASN A 58 13.67 5.34 9.16
CA ASN A 58 12.63 6.30 9.57
C ASN A 58 11.37 6.24 8.72
N ILE A 59 11.15 5.18 7.93
CA ILE A 59 9.94 5.01 7.14
C ILE A 59 8.74 4.72 8.04
N LYS A 60 7.62 5.40 7.78
CA LYS A 60 6.36 5.13 8.48
C LYS A 60 5.59 4.00 7.82
N PHE A 61 5.46 2.89 8.53
CA PHE A 61 4.71 1.71 8.09
C PHE A 61 3.32 1.63 8.73
N PHE A 62 2.29 1.78 7.90
CA PHE A 62 0.88 1.56 8.28
C PHE A 62 0.36 0.29 7.61
N VAL A 63 0.41 -0.83 8.32
CA VAL A 63 -0.19 -2.09 7.88
C VAL A 63 -1.50 -2.31 8.61
N ASN A 64 -2.61 -2.40 7.86
CA ASN A 64 -3.97 -2.56 8.37
C ASN A 64 -4.26 -1.60 9.56
N PRO A 65 -4.13 -0.27 9.40
CA PRO A 65 -4.21 0.68 10.51
C PRO A 65 -5.58 0.70 11.22
N THR A 66 -6.63 0.29 10.52
CA THR A 66 -8.00 0.16 11.07
C THR A 66 -8.22 -1.14 11.85
N GLY A 67 -7.20 -2.00 11.95
CA GLY A 67 -7.28 -3.29 12.64
C GLY A 67 -7.62 -4.44 11.70
N LYS A 68 -8.63 -5.25 12.05
CA LYS A 68 -8.95 -6.48 11.32
C LYS A 68 -9.60 -6.16 9.97
N PHE A 69 -9.07 -6.75 8.90
CA PHE A 69 -9.66 -6.72 7.56
C PHE A 69 -9.95 -8.15 7.10
N VAL A 70 -11.05 -8.73 7.61
CA VAL A 70 -11.42 -10.12 7.33
C VAL A 70 -12.43 -10.22 6.19
N ILE A 71 -13.44 -9.34 6.19
CA ILE A 71 -14.47 -9.25 5.15
C ILE A 71 -14.03 -8.19 4.14
N GLY A 72 -13.95 -8.55 2.86
CA GLY A 72 -13.54 -7.68 1.77
C GLY A 72 -14.11 -8.15 0.44
N GLY A 73 -13.71 -7.50 -0.65
CA GLY A 73 -14.26 -7.77 -1.98
C GLY A 73 -15.70 -7.27 -2.13
N PRO A 74 -16.49 -7.84 -3.06
CA PRO A 74 -17.86 -7.37 -3.36
C PRO A 74 -18.81 -7.36 -2.16
N GLN A 75 -18.53 -8.19 -1.14
CA GLN A 75 -19.29 -8.21 0.10
C GLN A 75 -19.03 -6.98 0.99
N GLY A 76 -17.84 -6.39 0.89
CA GLY A 76 -17.42 -5.22 1.68
C GLY A 76 -17.55 -3.88 0.95
N ASP A 77 -17.44 -3.88 -0.38
CA ASP A 77 -17.52 -2.67 -1.21
C ASP A 77 -17.99 -3.02 -2.63
N ALA A 78 -18.95 -2.27 -3.17
CA ALA A 78 -19.51 -2.56 -4.50
C ALA A 78 -18.50 -2.19 -5.60
N GLY A 79 -18.16 -3.17 -6.44
CA GLY A 79 -17.28 -2.97 -7.59
C GLY A 79 -18.06 -2.42 -8.79
N LEU A 80 -17.55 -1.34 -9.41
CA LEU A 80 -18.05 -0.81 -10.68
C LEU A 80 -16.89 -0.63 -11.67
N THR A 81 -17.17 -0.90 -12.94
CA THR A 81 -16.23 -0.68 -14.05
C THR A 81 -15.80 0.78 -14.13
N GLY A 82 -14.51 1.02 -14.42
CA GLY A 82 -13.98 2.38 -14.65
C GLY A 82 -13.85 3.23 -13.38
N ARG A 83 -13.81 2.64 -12.18
CA ARG A 83 -13.67 3.37 -10.91
C ARG A 83 -12.26 3.36 -10.32
N LYS A 84 -11.24 3.08 -11.15
CA LYS A 84 -9.82 3.05 -10.79
C LYS A 84 -8.91 3.77 -11.81
N ILE A 85 -9.48 4.68 -12.62
CA ILE A 85 -8.80 5.37 -13.73
C ILE A 85 -7.45 6.03 -13.40
N ILE A 86 -7.28 6.58 -12.20
CA ILE A 86 -6.00 7.19 -11.80
C ILE A 86 -4.95 6.14 -11.42
N VAL A 87 -5.39 5.01 -10.85
CA VAL A 87 -4.52 3.85 -10.59
C VAL A 87 -4.13 3.19 -11.92
N ASP A 88 -5.05 3.15 -12.88
CA ASP A 88 -4.83 2.59 -14.22
C ASP A 88 -3.88 3.44 -15.09
N THR A 89 -3.57 4.68 -14.68
CA THR A 89 -2.77 5.62 -15.46
C THR A 89 -1.50 6.06 -14.74
N TYR A 90 -1.41 7.33 -14.30
CA TYR A 90 -0.16 7.96 -13.86
C TYR A 90 -0.07 8.13 -12.34
N GLY A 91 -0.97 7.51 -11.58
CA GLY A 91 -1.00 7.68 -10.12
C GLY A 91 -1.20 9.14 -9.68
N GLY A 92 -1.81 9.96 -10.52
CA GLY A 92 -2.03 11.40 -10.28
C GLY A 92 -0.90 12.31 -10.73
N SER A 93 0.19 11.79 -11.31
CA SER A 93 1.32 12.61 -11.77
C SER A 93 1.01 13.46 -13.01
N CYS A 94 0.02 13.07 -13.81
CA CYS A 94 -0.35 13.76 -15.05
C CYS A 94 -1.89 13.91 -15.13
N PRO A 95 -2.39 14.89 -15.91
CA PRO A 95 -3.82 15.02 -16.18
C PRO A 95 -4.42 13.75 -16.80
N HIS A 96 -5.69 13.50 -16.49
CA HIS A 96 -6.51 12.44 -17.09
C HIS A 96 -7.85 13.06 -17.51
N GLY A 97 -8.36 12.64 -18.67
CA GLY A 97 -9.55 13.21 -19.31
C GLY A 97 -10.88 12.78 -18.69
#